data_AF-A0A924ZJQ6-F1
#
_entry.id   AF-A0A924ZJQ6-F1
#
_cell.length_a   1.000
_cell.length_b   1.000
_cell.length_c   1.000
_cell.angle_alpha   90.00
_cell.angle_beta   90.00
_cell.angle_gamma   90.00
#
_symmetry.space_group_name_H-M   'P 1'
#
loop_
_entity.id
_entity.type
_entity.pdbx_description
1 polymer ?
#
loop_
_entity_poly.entity_id
_entity_poly.type
_entity_poly.pdbx_seq_one_letter_code
_entity_poly.pdbx_strand_id
1 'polypeptide(L)'
;TVVLFAAGIAWTLYYDTIYALQDREDDALIGVKSTALLFGDRARSWLWGFIAATVALMGTAVIMVQAPQGKVAALLLGLAGVWAFGWHMVWQMRSLHVDDPASCRQAFLANRNAGLIPALFLAAAALV
;
A
#
# COMPACT_ATOMS: atom_id res chain seq x y z
N THR A 1 -14.78 -9.05 -4.90
CA THR A 1 -14.28 -7.92 -5.71
C THR A 1 -14.25 -6.60 -4.95
N VAL A 2 -15.34 -6.17 -4.29
CA VAL A 2 -15.39 -4.91 -3.51
C VAL A 2 -14.27 -4.79 -2.46
N VAL A 3 -13.94 -5.88 -1.76
CA VAL A 3 -12.86 -5.88 -0.75
C VAL A 3 -11.48 -5.58 -1.37
N LEU A 4 -11.20 -6.10 -2.57
CA LEU A 4 -9.95 -5.81 -3.26
C LEU A 4 -9.89 -4.35 -3.73
N PHE A 5 -11.02 -3.79 -4.17
CA PHE A 5 -11.12 -2.35 -4.47
C PHE A 5 -10.85 -1.50 -3.22
N ALA A 6 -11.41 -1.88 -2.06
CA ALA A 6 -11.14 -1.19 -0.80
C ALA A 6 -9.66 -1.28 -0.39
N ALA A 7 -9.00 -2.43 -0.63
CA ALA A 7 -7.55 -2.55 -0.46
C ALA A 7 -6.79 -1.57 -1.36
N GLY A 8 -7.22 -1.44 -2.62
CA GLY A 8 -6.68 -0.46 -3.56
C GLY A 8 -6.83 0.98 -3.05
N ILE A 9 -7.99 1.35 -2.50
CA ILE A 9 -8.21 2.68 -1.91
C ILE A 9 -7.26 2.92 -0.74
N ALA A 10 -7.14 1.97 0.19
CA ALA A 10 -6.22 2.09 1.34
C ALA A 10 -4.76 2.26 0.87
N TRP A 11 -4.37 1.53 -0.18
CA TRP A 11 -3.04 1.66 -0.76
C TRP A 11 -2.84 2.99 -1.48
N THR A 12 -3.85 3.50 -2.18
CA THR A 12 -3.82 4.85 -2.76
C THR A 12 -3.62 5.92 -1.71
N LEU A 13 -4.38 5.86 -0.62
CA LEU A 13 -4.21 6.79 0.49
C LEU A 13 -2.79 6.73 1.08
N TYR A 14 -2.17 5.55 1.12
CA TYR A 14 -0.78 5.41 1.55
C TYR A 14 0.20 6.19 0.65
N TYR A 15 0.24 5.90 -0.66
CA TYR A 15 1.22 6.55 -1.53
C TYR A 15 0.88 8.01 -1.84
N ASP A 16 -0.40 8.40 -1.87
CA ASP A 16 -0.81 9.81 -2.01
C ASP A 16 -0.43 10.62 -0.78
N THR A 17 -0.47 10.03 0.42
CA THR A 17 0.01 10.70 1.64
C THR A 17 1.52 10.91 1.60
N ILE A 18 2.30 9.94 1.09
CA ILE A 18 3.74 10.11 0.86
C ILE A 18 4.00 11.21 -0.17
N TYR A 19 3.22 11.25 -1.24
CA TYR A 19 3.30 12.30 -2.25
C TYR A 19 3.00 13.68 -1.64
N ALA A 20 1.93 13.81 -0.85
CA ALA A 20 1.60 15.06 -0.16
C ALA A 20 2.67 15.49 0.86
N LEU A 21 3.40 14.55 1.47
CA LEU A 21 4.49 14.89 2.38
C LEU A 21 5.68 15.54 1.64
N GLN A 22 5.85 15.23 0.36
CA GLN A 22 6.87 15.86 -0.50
C GLN A 22 6.63 17.37 -0.65
N ASP A 23 5.36 17.75 -0.80
CA ASP A 23 4.94 19.11 -1.15
C ASP A 23 4.33 19.86 0.06
N ARG A 24 4.56 19.37 1.29
CA ARG A 24 3.89 19.85 2.51
C ARG A 24 4.06 21.34 2.79
N GLU A 25 5.27 21.87 2.60
CA GLU A 25 5.57 23.29 2.84
C GLU A 25 4.90 24.18 1.79
N ASP A 26 4.99 23.78 0.52
CA ASP A 26 4.35 24.49 -0.59
C ASP A 26 2.83 24.49 -0.42
N ASP A 27 2.23 23.34 -0.11
CA ASP A 27 0.81 23.19 0.19
C ASP A 27 0.35 24.15 1.31
N ALA A 28 1.16 24.29 2.37
CA ALA A 28 0.87 25.18 3.48
C ALA A 28 0.91 26.65 3.05
N LEU A 29 1.89 27.04 2.21
CA LEU A 29 2.05 28.40 1.71
C LEU A 29 0.88 28.85 0.83
N ILE A 30 0.34 27.95 0.00
CA ILE A 30 -0.78 28.26 -0.90
C ILE A 30 -2.15 27.89 -0.33
N GLY A 31 -2.21 27.33 0.89
CA GLY A 31 -3.45 27.02 1.60
C GLY A 31 -4.20 25.78 1.09
N VAL A 32 -3.50 24.84 0.43
CA VAL A 32 -4.06 23.56 0.00
C VAL A 32 -4.35 22.68 1.24
N LYS A 33 -5.47 21.96 1.25
CA LYS A 33 -5.85 21.07 2.36
C LYS A 33 -5.40 19.62 2.08
N SER A 34 -4.09 19.39 2.05
CA SER A 34 -3.55 18.05 1.76
C SER A 34 -3.59 17.11 2.96
N THR A 35 -3.45 15.81 2.69
CA THR A 35 -3.39 14.74 3.71
C THR A 35 -2.15 14.88 4.60
N ALA A 36 -1.04 15.40 4.07
CA ALA A 36 0.15 15.73 4.85
C ALA A 36 -0.14 16.77 5.93
N LEU A 37 -0.91 17.81 5.60
CA LEU A 37 -1.33 18.83 6.58
C LEU A 37 -2.40 18.31 7.54
N LEU A 38 -3.34 17.51 7.05
CA LEU A 38 -4.38 16.89 7.90
C LEU A 38 -3.78 15.96 8.96
N PHE A 39 -2.80 15.15 8.58
CA PHE A 39 -2.18 14.18 9.49
C PHE A 39 -1.06 14.77 10.34
N GLY A 40 -0.37 15.80 9.83
CA GLY A 40 0.72 16.48 10.52
C GLY A 40 1.74 15.50 11.09
N ASP A 41 2.10 15.67 12.36
CA ASP A 41 3.07 14.83 13.07
C ASP A 41 2.66 13.34 13.16
N ARG A 42 1.38 13.04 12.91
CA ARG A 42 0.85 11.66 12.93
C ARG A 42 0.87 10.99 11.55
N ALA A 43 1.42 11.63 10.51
CA ALA A 43 1.46 11.08 9.16
C ALA A 43 2.07 9.67 9.14
N ARG A 44 3.18 9.46 9.85
CA ARG A 44 3.82 8.13 9.97
C ARG A 44 2.89 7.06 10.57
N SER A 45 2.06 7.41 11.55
CA SER A 45 1.08 6.48 12.15
C SER A 45 -0.07 6.15 11.19
N TRP A 46 -0.56 7.14 10.44
CA TRP A 46 -1.59 6.93 9.42
C TRP A 46 -1.08 6.05 8.28
N LEU A 47 0.15 6.26 7.82
CA LEU A 47 0.80 5.42 6.82
C LEU A 47 0.87 3.95 7.26
N TRP A 48 1.23 3.68 8.53
CA TRP A 48 1.17 2.32 9.08
C TRP A 48 -0.26 1.75 9.08
N GLY A 49 -1.26 2.56 9.42
CA GLY A 49 -2.66 2.19 9.36
C GLY A 49 -3.11 1.80 7.94
N PHE A 50 -2.71 2.57 6.93
CA PHE A 50 -3.02 2.27 5.53
C PHE A 50 -2.32 1.00 5.02
N ILE A 51 -1.06 0.74 5.41
CA ILE A 51 -0.38 -0.54 5.13
C ILE A 51 -1.17 -1.69 5.73
N ALA A 52 -1.53 -1.60 7.02
CA ALA A 52 -2.27 -2.65 7.71
C ALA A 52 -3.63 -2.92 7.07
N ALA A 53 -4.38 -1.86 6.76
CA ALA A 53 -5.67 -1.97 6.07
C ALA A 53 -5.53 -2.61 4.68
N THR A 54 -4.53 -2.19 3.89
CA THR A 54 -4.28 -2.74 2.56
C THR A 54 -3.98 -4.23 2.62
N VAL A 55 -3.04 -4.65 3.47
CA VAL A 55 -2.64 -6.06 3.61
C VAL A 55 -3.80 -6.93 4.11
N ALA A 56 -4.54 -6.45 5.11
CA ALA A 56 -5.68 -7.17 5.66
C ALA A 56 -6.83 -7.34 4.64
N LEU A 57 -7.19 -6.26 3.95
CA LEU A 57 -8.25 -6.29 2.92
C LEU A 57 -7.83 -7.15 1.72
N MET A 58 -6.58 -7.01 1.25
CA MET A 58 -6.09 -7.81 0.12
C MET A 58 -6.02 -9.29 0.47
N GLY A 59 -5.51 -9.65 1.65
CA GLY A 59 -5.51 -11.04 2.13
C GLY A 59 -6.91 -11.62 2.28
N THR A 60 -7.85 -10.83 2.81
CA THR A 60 -9.27 -11.21 2.89
C THR A 60 -9.86 -11.46 1.50
N ALA A 61 -9.57 -10.60 0.52
CA ALA A 61 -10.02 -10.78 -0.85
C ALA A 61 -9.49 -12.07 -1.48
N VAL A 62 -8.22 -12.41 -1.25
CA VAL A 62 -7.63 -13.67 -1.72
C VAL A 62 -8.34 -14.88 -1.09
N ILE A 63 -8.55 -14.88 0.23
CA ILE A 63 -9.22 -15.97 0.94
C ILE A 63 -10.66 -16.15 0.43
N MET A 64 -11.42 -15.06 0.31
CA MET A 64 -12.81 -15.11 -0.14
C MET A 64 -12.98 -15.69 -1.55
N VAL A 65 -11.99 -15.49 -2.43
CA VAL A 65 -12.05 -15.99 -3.81
C VAL A 65 -11.54 -17.42 -3.91
N GLN A 66 -10.39 -17.73 -3.30
CA GLN A 66 -9.68 -18.99 -3.54
C GLN A 66 -10.12 -20.12 -2.60
N ALA A 67 -10.47 -19.83 -1.35
CA ALA A 67 -10.83 -20.87 -0.38
C ALA A 67 -12.09 -21.68 -0.78
N PRO A 68 -13.19 -21.06 -1.27
CA PRO A 68 -14.37 -21.81 -1.71
C PRO A 68 -14.12 -22.71 -2.94
N GLN A 69 -13.10 -22.40 -3.74
CA GLN A 69 -12.75 -23.18 -4.92
C GLN A 69 -11.92 -24.43 -4.58
N GLY A 70 -11.47 -24.60 -3.33
CA GLY A 70 -10.61 -25.71 -2.92
C GLY A 70 -9.19 -25.68 -3.53
N LYS A 71 -8.82 -24.61 -4.23
CA LYS A 71 -7.51 -24.45 -4.88
C LYS A 71 -6.44 -24.05 -3.89
N VAL A 72 -5.91 -25.01 -3.13
CA VAL A 72 -4.91 -24.76 -2.07
C VAL A 72 -3.65 -24.08 -2.61
N ALA A 73 -3.13 -24.53 -3.75
CA ALA A 73 -1.93 -23.94 -4.35
C ALA A 73 -2.14 -22.46 -4.72
N ALA A 74 -3.26 -22.15 -5.36
CA ALA A 74 -3.62 -20.79 -5.76
C ALA A 74 -3.90 -19.88 -4.55
N LEU A 75 -4.49 -20.42 -3.47
CA LEU A 75 -4.66 -19.71 -2.20
C LEU A 75 -3.32 -19.36 -1.56
N LEU A 76 -2.42 -20.34 -1.41
CA LEU A 76 -1.10 -20.14 -0.82
C LEU A 76 -0.27 -19.15 -1.62
N LEU A 77 -0.30 -19.24 -2.96
CA LEU A 77 0.43 -18.34 -3.82
C LEU A 77 -0.14 -16.91 -3.74
N GLY A 78 -1.45 -16.74 -3.74
CA GLY A 78 -2.07 -15.43 -3.54
C GLY A 78 -1.69 -14.80 -2.20
N LEU A 79 -1.74 -15.58 -1.10
CA LEU A 79 -1.35 -15.10 0.23
C LEU A 79 0.15 -14.80 0.34
N ALA A 80 1.01 -15.57 -0.33
CA ALA A 80 2.44 -15.28 -0.42
C ALA A 80 2.69 -13.94 -1.12
N GLY A 81 1.92 -13.62 -2.17
CA GLY A 81 1.97 -12.32 -2.83
C GLY A 81 1.57 -11.16 -1.92
N VAL A 82 0.50 -11.32 -1.14
CA VAL A 82 0.06 -10.32 -0.14
C VAL A 82 1.14 -10.13 0.94
N TRP A 83 1.76 -11.21 1.40
CA TRP A 83 2.82 -11.14 2.40
C TRP A 83 4.08 -10.47 1.86
N ALA A 84 4.50 -10.81 0.64
CA ALA A 84 5.64 -10.17 -0.03
C ALA A 84 5.39 -8.67 -0.27
N PHE A 85 4.18 -8.28 -0.66
CA PHE A 85 3.76 -6.88 -0.76
C PHE A 85 3.86 -6.17 0.60
N GLY A 86 3.28 -6.75 1.65
CA GLY A 86 3.34 -6.19 3.00
C GLY A 86 4.78 -6.03 3.52
N TRP A 87 5.64 -7.02 3.26
CA TRP A 87 7.06 -6.96 3.60
C TRP A 87 7.77 -5.81 2.87
N HIS A 88 7.51 -5.65 1.57
CA HIS A 88 8.05 -4.54 0.79
C HIS A 88 7.60 -3.18 1.32
N MET A 89 6.32 -3.04 1.70
CA MET A 89 5.76 -1.84 2.30
C MET A 89 6.41 -1.52 3.67
N VAL A 90 6.61 -2.54 4.52
CA VAL A 90 7.31 -2.40 5.80
C VAL A 90 8.75 -1.92 5.61
N TRP A 91 9.46 -2.48 4.64
CA TRP A 91 10.80 -2.04 4.29
C TRP A 91 10.82 -0.58 3.84
N GLN A 92 9.92 -0.20 2.93
CA GLN A 92 9.78 1.19 2.47
C GLN A 92 9.50 2.14 3.64
N MET A 93 8.59 1.76 4.54
CA MET A 93 8.21 2.56 5.69
C MET A 93 9.35 2.76 6.69
N ARG A 94 10.22 1.75 6.85
CA ARG A 94 11.42 1.86 7.70
C ARG A 94 12.47 2.79 7.11
N SER A 95 12.55 2.88 5.79
CA SER A 95 13.49 3.74 5.07
C SER A 95 12.96 5.16 4.80
N LEU A 96 11.68 5.43 5.09
CA LEU A 96 11.03 6.72 4.82
C LEU A 96 11.40 7.78 5.87
N HIS A 97 12.01 8.87 5.43
CA HIS A 97 12.18 10.10 6.19
C HIS A 97 11.12 11.11 5.74
N VAL A 98 10.12 11.36 6.58
CA VAL A 98 8.93 12.15 6.21
C VAL A 98 9.23 13.64 6.01
N ASP A 99 10.32 14.13 6.61
CA ASP A 99 10.76 15.52 6.51
C ASP A 99 11.77 15.74 5.36
N ASP A 100 12.08 14.69 4.59
CA ASP A 100 12.97 14.76 3.43
C ASP A 100 12.16 14.51 2.13
N PRO A 101 11.87 15.56 1.34
CA PRO A 101 11.15 15.43 0.07
C PRO A 101 11.80 14.44 -0.90
N ALA A 102 13.13 14.30 -0.90
CA ALA A 102 13.81 13.33 -1.77
C ALA A 102 13.56 11.89 -1.31
N SER A 103 13.48 11.65 0.00
CA SER A 103 13.07 10.36 0.58
C SER A 103 11.61 10.04 0.23
N CYS A 104 10.70 11.01 0.40
CA CYS A 104 9.29 10.87 0.02
C CYS A 104 9.12 10.53 -1.47
N ARG A 105 9.83 11.23 -2.36
CA ARG A 105 9.81 10.95 -3.81
C ARG A 105 10.29 9.54 -4.13
N GLN A 106 11.36 9.07 -3.49
CA GLN A 106 11.87 7.71 -3.70
C GLN A 106 10.86 6.66 -3.22
N ALA A 107 10.24 6.86 -2.06
CA ALA A 107 9.20 5.98 -1.55
C ALA A 107 7.95 5.97 -2.45
N PHE A 108 7.52 7.13 -2.96
CA PHE A 108 6.43 7.22 -3.93
C PHE A 108 6.72 6.40 -5.19
N LEU A 109 7.89 6.58 -5.81
CA LEU A 109 8.27 5.83 -7.01
C LEU A 109 8.39 4.31 -6.76
N ALA A 110 8.84 3.91 -5.57
CA ALA A 110 8.91 2.50 -5.19
C ALA A 110 7.53 1.82 -5.11
N ASN A 111 6.42 2.57 -4.97
CA ASN A 111 5.07 1.99 -5.02
C ASN A 111 4.71 1.39 -6.39
N ARG A 112 5.32 1.85 -7.48
CA ARG A 112 5.21 1.17 -8.79
C ARG A 112 5.65 -0.29 -8.68
N ASN A 113 6.79 -0.52 -8.03
CA ASN A 113 7.34 -1.87 -7.85
C ASN A 113 6.51 -2.65 -6.83
N ALA A 114 6.01 -1.99 -5.78
CA ALA A 114 5.10 -2.60 -4.82
C ALA A 114 3.89 -3.22 -5.53
N GLY A 115 3.25 -2.51 -6.47
CA GLY A 115 2.11 -3.01 -7.23
C GLY A 115 2.38 -4.23 -8.09
N LEU A 116 3.59 -4.37 -8.62
CA LEU A 116 3.97 -5.53 -9.43
C LEU A 116 4.01 -6.82 -8.61
N ILE A 117 4.31 -6.73 -7.31
CA ILE A 117 4.41 -7.91 -6.43
C ILE A 117 3.07 -8.66 -6.36
N PRO A 118 1.95 -8.10 -5.87
CA PRO A 118 0.69 -8.84 -5.80
C PRO A 118 0.16 -9.16 -7.20
N ALA A 119 0.40 -8.31 -8.21
CA ALA A 119 -0.05 -8.56 -9.59
C ALA A 119 0.57 -9.84 -10.17
N LEU A 120 1.89 -10.02 -10.04
CA LEU A 120 2.58 -11.21 -10.55
C LEU A 120 2.17 -12.49 -9.82
N PHE A 121 2.04 -12.43 -8.49
CA PHE A 121 1.60 -13.57 -7.70
C PHE A 121 0.14 -13.97 -8.00
N LEU A 122 -0.76 -12.99 -8.16
CA LEU A 122 -2.15 -13.26 -8.54
C LEU A 122 -2.25 -13.81 -9.98
N ALA A 123 -1.44 -13.30 -10.91
CA ALA A 123 -1.37 -13.84 -12.26
C ALA A 123 -0.88 -15.30 -12.26
N ALA A 124 0.15 -15.62 -11.48
CA ALA A 124 0.61 -16.99 -11.32
C ALA A 124 -0.44 -17.88 -10.62
N ALA A 125 -1.15 -17.36 -9.61
CA ALA A 125 -2.22 -18.09 -8.92
C ALA A 125 -3.41 -18.40 -9.83
N ALA A 126 -3.65 -17.59 -10.87
CA ALA A 126 -4.70 -17.87 -11.85
C ALA A 126 -4.38 -19.07 -12.75
N LEU A 127 -3.11 -19.50 -12.82
CA LEU A 127 -2.66 -20.61 -13.66
C LEU A 127 -2.67 -21.97 -12.95
N VAL A 128 -2.96 -22.01 -11.64
CA VAL A 128 -2.96 -23.21 -10.79
C VAL A 128 -4.30 -23.51 -10.13
#